data_AF-A0A813WWE8-F1
#
_entry.id   AF-A0A813WWE8-F1
#
_cell.length_a   1.000
_cell.length_b   1.000
_cell.length_c   1.000
_cell.angle_alpha   90.00
_cell.angle_beta   90.00
_cell.angle_gamma   90.00
#
_symmetry.space_group_name_H-M   'P 1'
#
loop_
_entity.id
_entity.type
_entity.pdbx_description
1 polymer ?
#
loop_
_entity_poly.entity_id
_entity_poly.type
_entity_poly.pdbx_seq_one_letter_code
_entity_poly.pdbx_strand_id
1 'polypeptide(L)'
;MYHLVFSLFILSIIGNGVYMHICLWAPMQRSTFDISAPGAHPCYRKIGPCGNINSTSSSPRTSLVAGSKYKVEFQQNLNHYYTVKPGALDISFANGLNPSENDFRVLHSFSDYNAMNQITQTNFSIDINLPSEACDECVLRVRYLSNNPEEDDHGTVFHQCSDIKLTQSSLNMIKTEEVVENIKQEHNEDPHDCCAPESYTNGFFHVIPAIDYRSEGMIFYDKTVQQMRVMVSVNGGRGNSTYDGVFDMWMNFTSGYQYYYNRNNGTCDLYGLDYWNDWCFGNKYNQSEDFVAADIQCTSPFGPTHKCNQWRNGEFLFETYAQSECYPSSISRPSGERIDYIRGSPNPIAPGTFVPNPICLKQTKVKHASTRWMNLHF
;
A
#
# COMPACT_ATOMS: atom_id res chain seq x y z
N MET A 1 16.47 46.31 40.52
CA MET A 1 15.48 46.24 39.43
C MET A 1 16.27 46.43 38.14
N TYR A 2 16.59 45.46 37.30
CA TYR A 2 15.87 44.26 36.88
C TYR A 2 16.86 43.11 36.66
N HIS A 3 16.55 41.91 37.14
CA HIS A 3 17.27 40.68 36.78
C HIS A 3 16.78 40.20 35.41
N LEU A 4 17.65 40.20 34.41
CA LEU A 4 17.44 39.47 33.16
C LEU A 4 17.52 37.96 33.47
N VAL A 5 16.38 37.29 33.51
CA VAL A 5 16.31 35.83 33.55
C VAL A 5 16.52 35.32 32.13
N PHE A 6 17.69 34.74 31.89
CA PHE A 6 18.03 33.96 30.71
C PHE A 6 17.18 32.68 30.73
N SER A 7 15.99 32.70 30.10
CA SER A 7 15.22 31.48 29.86
C SER A 7 15.85 30.73 28.69
N LEU A 8 16.69 29.76 29.04
CA LEU A 8 17.19 28.71 28.16
C LEU A 8 15.98 27.84 27.75
N PHE A 9 15.27 28.21 26.68
CA PHE A 9 14.32 27.31 26.01
C PHE A 9 15.14 26.25 25.26
N ILE A 10 15.61 25.23 25.98
CA ILE A 10 16.08 24.00 25.36
C ILE A 10 14.85 23.28 24.80
N LEU A 11 14.74 23.36 23.48
CA LEU A 11 14.52 22.25 22.57
C LEU A 11 13.78 21.04 23.19
N SER A 12 12.46 21.02 23.01
CA SER A 12 11.69 19.79 22.89
C SER A 12 10.65 20.02 21.80
N ILE A 13 11.13 20.22 20.57
CA ILE A 13 10.36 19.81 19.41
C ILE A 13 10.25 18.29 19.57
N ILE A 14 9.19 17.85 20.25
CA ILE A 14 8.73 16.48 20.19
C ILE A 14 8.29 16.30 18.74
N GLY A 15 9.27 15.97 17.90
CA GLY A 15 9.06 15.40 16.59
C GLY A 15 8.31 14.11 16.80
N ASN A 16 6.99 14.22 16.93
CA ASN A 16 6.10 13.13 16.58
C ASN A 16 6.24 12.98 15.07
N GLY A 17 7.38 12.42 14.64
CA GLY A 17 7.50 11.82 13.35
C GLY A 17 6.47 10.71 13.37
N VAL A 18 5.40 10.93 12.62
CA VAL A 18 4.44 9.88 12.41
C VAL A 18 4.97 9.14 11.21
N TYR A 19 5.28 7.88 11.45
CA TYR A 19 6.02 7.05 10.55
C TYR A 19 5.16 5.79 10.38
N MET A 20 4.98 5.21 9.17
CA MET A 20 4.06 4.06 9.03
C MET A 20 3.96 3.35 7.68
N HIS A 21 4.18 2.03 7.54
CA HIS A 21 4.19 1.41 6.20
C HIS A 21 3.68 -0.05 6.06
N ILE A 22 3.76 -0.94 7.06
CA ILE A 22 3.09 -2.27 7.03
C ILE A 22 2.67 -2.75 8.43
N CYS A 23 1.53 -3.44 8.56
CA CYS A 23 1.04 -4.04 9.81
C CYS A 23 0.54 -5.47 9.63
N LEU A 24 0.97 -6.39 10.48
CA LEU A 24 0.67 -7.83 10.38
C LEU A 24 -0.24 -8.26 11.54
N TRP A 25 -1.40 -8.88 11.25
CA TRP A 25 -2.34 -9.35 12.29
C TRP A 25 -2.61 -10.85 12.29
N ALA A 26 -2.31 -11.56 11.19
CA ALA A 26 -2.37 -13.02 11.15
C ALA A 26 -1.07 -13.59 10.58
N PRO A 27 -0.19 -14.18 11.41
CA PRO A 27 -0.23 -14.18 12.88
C PRO A 27 -0.02 -12.76 13.44
N MET A 28 -0.40 -12.50 14.69
CA MET A 28 -0.31 -11.15 15.26
C MET A 28 1.14 -10.69 15.37
N GLN A 29 1.47 -9.50 14.87
CA GLN A 29 2.80 -8.92 15.00
C GLN A 29 3.24 -8.77 16.47
N ARG A 30 4.55 -8.63 16.69
CA ARG A 30 5.10 -8.24 18.00
C ARG A 30 4.55 -6.88 18.42
N SER A 31 4.36 -6.66 19.72
CA SER A 31 3.92 -5.39 20.32
C SER A 31 2.48 -5.00 19.93
N THR A 32 2.13 -3.72 20.08
CA THR A 32 0.82 -3.16 19.78
C THR A 32 0.47 -3.28 18.29
N PHE A 33 -0.83 -3.25 18.02
CA PHE A 33 -1.42 -3.31 16.69
C PHE A 33 -2.50 -2.24 16.56
N ASP A 34 -2.47 -1.48 15.46
CA ASP A 34 -3.49 -0.49 15.13
C ASP A 34 -3.48 -0.22 13.62
N ILE A 35 -4.64 -0.42 12.98
CA ILE A 35 -4.88 -0.12 11.55
C ILE A 35 -6.10 0.81 11.37
N SER A 36 -6.53 1.47 12.44
CA SER A 36 -7.73 2.31 12.45
C SER A 36 -7.55 3.62 11.69
N ALA A 37 -6.30 4.06 11.50
CA ALA A 37 -5.96 5.28 10.78
C ALA A 37 -4.82 5.04 9.79
N PRO A 38 -4.80 5.79 8.67
CA PRO A 38 -3.59 5.96 7.88
C PRO A 38 -2.47 6.47 8.78
N GLY A 39 -1.30 5.87 8.75
CA GLY A 39 -0.17 6.42 9.49
C GLY A 39 -0.03 6.03 10.98
N ALA A 40 -0.85 5.14 11.56
CA ALA A 40 -0.71 4.64 12.94
C ALA A 40 0.67 4.02 13.33
N HIS A 41 1.31 4.60 14.34
CA HIS A 41 2.69 4.30 14.74
C HIS A 41 3.13 2.81 14.79
N PRO A 42 2.31 1.82 15.23
CA PRO A 42 2.73 0.42 15.30
C PRO A 42 3.15 -0.23 13.97
N CYS A 43 2.76 0.37 12.83
CA CYS A 43 3.07 -0.15 11.50
C CYS A 43 4.38 0.40 10.91
N TYR A 44 5.19 1.13 11.69
CA TYR A 44 6.50 1.64 11.26
C TYR A 44 7.67 1.00 11.93
N ARG A 45 8.42 0.24 11.13
CA ARG A 45 9.51 -0.57 11.65
C ARG A 45 10.61 -0.66 10.61
N LYS A 46 11.45 0.37 10.51
CA LYS A 46 12.58 0.40 9.57
C LYS A 46 13.80 -0.39 10.02
N ILE A 47 14.01 -0.51 11.32
CA ILE A 47 15.20 -1.18 11.86
C ILE A 47 15.03 -2.70 11.74
N GLY A 48 15.78 -3.31 10.82
CA GLY A 48 15.73 -4.75 10.59
C GLY A 48 16.20 -5.59 11.79
N PRO A 49 15.82 -6.88 11.84
CA PRO A 49 14.88 -7.54 10.92
C PRO A 49 13.41 -7.46 11.40
N CYS A 50 13.16 -6.92 12.59
CA CYS A 50 11.85 -6.94 13.26
C CYS A 50 11.42 -5.58 13.86
N GLY A 51 11.93 -4.47 13.33
CA GLY A 51 11.58 -3.13 13.78
C GLY A 51 12.19 -2.70 15.11
N ASN A 52 13.36 -3.23 15.47
CA ASN A 52 13.94 -3.07 16.81
C ASN A 52 13.04 -3.59 17.96
N ILE A 53 12.11 -4.51 17.66
CA ILE A 53 11.27 -5.18 18.66
C ILE A 53 11.77 -6.61 18.84
N ASN A 54 12.48 -6.83 19.95
CA ASN A 54 12.96 -8.16 20.32
C ASN A 54 11.83 -8.98 20.94
N SER A 55 11.79 -10.27 20.61
CA SER A 55 10.94 -11.23 21.28
C SER A 55 11.56 -11.64 22.63
N THR A 56 10.68 -11.99 23.56
CA THR A 56 11.03 -12.61 24.85
C THR A 56 10.50 -14.04 24.91
N SER A 57 11.10 -14.90 25.73
CA SER A 57 10.64 -16.28 25.88
C SER A 57 9.17 -16.39 26.33
N SER A 58 8.63 -15.36 26.98
CA SER A 58 7.24 -15.27 27.42
C SER A 58 6.29 -14.61 26.41
N SER A 59 6.78 -14.21 25.24
CA SER A 59 5.94 -13.55 24.22
C SER A 59 4.84 -14.50 23.72
N PRO A 60 3.60 -14.02 23.53
CA PRO A 60 2.53 -14.81 22.93
C PRO A 60 2.97 -15.33 21.56
N ARG A 61 2.73 -16.62 21.30
CA ARG A 61 3.07 -17.27 20.03
C ARG A 61 1.82 -17.87 19.41
N THR A 62 1.63 -17.64 18.12
CA THR A 62 0.61 -18.37 17.36
C THR A 62 1.15 -19.78 17.10
N SER A 63 0.42 -20.80 17.56
CA SER A 63 0.75 -22.20 17.28
C SER A 63 0.13 -22.63 15.94
N LEU A 64 0.97 -23.07 15.02
CA LEU A 64 0.62 -23.50 13.67
C LEU A 64 1.16 -24.92 13.43
N VAL A 65 0.70 -25.56 12.35
CA VAL A 65 1.11 -26.93 12.01
C VAL A 65 2.26 -26.87 10.99
N ALA A 66 3.37 -27.53 11.30
CA ALA A 66 4.50 -27.64 10.39
C ALA A 66 4.08 -28.33 9.08
N GLY A 67 4.51 -27.78 7.94
CA GLY A 67 4.21 -28.31 6.61
C GLY A 67 2.79 -28.00 6.10
N SER A 68 1.98 -27.26 6.85
CA SER A 68 0.64 -26.87 6.39
C SER A 68 0.67 -25.60 5.54
N LYS A 69 -0.41 -25.37 4.78
CA LYS A 69 -0.70 -24.02 4.27
C LYS A 69 -1.15 -23.14 5.43
N TYR A 70 -0.78 -21.87 5.37
CA TYR A 70 -1.23 -20.85 6.32
C TYR A 70 -1.50 -19.55 5.59
N LYS A 71 -2.56 -18.85 5.99
CA LYS A 71 -2.96 -17.56 5.42
C LYS A 71 -2.38 -16.44 6.27
N VAL A 72 -1.47 -15.68 5.69
CA VAL A 72 -0.87 -14.50 6.31
C VAL A 72 -1.67 -13.28 5.94
N GLU A 73 -2.05 -12.50 6.95
CA GLU A 73 -2.86 -11.30 6.74
C GLU A 73 -2.19 -10.06 7.33
N PHE A 74 -2.01 -9.06 6.47
CA PHE A 74 -1.33 -7.81 6.80
C PHE A 74 -1.87 -6.64 5.96
N GLN A 75 -1.61 -5.41 6.36
CA GLN A 75 -2.03 -4.20 5.66
C GLN A 75 -0.78 -3.41 5.28
N GLN A 76 -0.64 -3.07 4.00
CA GLN A 76 0.23 -1.97 3.57
C GLN A 76 -0.55 -0.68 3.84
N ASN A 77 -0.15 0.06 4.88
CA ASN A 77 -0.93 1.19 5.33
C ASN A 77 -0.69 2.43 4.46
N LEU A 78 0.60 2.70 4.17
CA LEU A 78 1.05 3.68 3.19
C LEU A 78 1.89 2.97 2.12
N ASN A 79 1.67 3.31 0.86
CA ASN A 79 2.40 2.77 -0.29
C ASN A 79 3.41 3.81 -0.80
N HIS A 80 4.68 3.43 -0.83
CA HIS A 80 5.81 4.27 -1.25
C HIS A 80 6.38 3.81 -2.60
N TYR A 81 5.47 3.56 -3.53
CA TYR A 81 5.82 3.07 -4.85
C TYR A 81 6.82 4.00 -5.55
N TYR A 82 7.86 3.41 -6.13
CA TYR A 82 8.89 4.14 -6.86
C TYR A 82 9.05 3.64 -8.30
N THR A 83 8.51 4.40 -9.26
CA THR A 83 8.45 3.99 -10.67
C THR A 83 9.80 3.70 -11.31
N VAL A 84 10.88 4.38 -10.90
CA VAL A 84 12.21 4.13 -11.48
C VAL A 84 12.74 2.75 -11.07
N LYS A 85 12.43 2.32 -9.85
CA LYS A 85 12.83 1.02 -9.31
C LYS A 85 11.74 0.52 -8.36
N PRO A 86 10.71 -0.16 -8.88
CA PRO A 86 9.60 -0.63 -8.08
C PRO A 86 10.05 -1.45 -6.87
N GLY A 87 9.27 -1.34 -5.80
CA GLY A 87 9.48 -2.09 -4.57
C GLY A 87 9.07 -3.56 -4.67
N ALA A 88 9.15 -4.25 -3.54
CA ALA A 88 8.62 -5.61 -3.39
C ALA A 88 8.14 -5.84 -1.96
N LEU A 89 7.21 -6.77 -1.80
CA LEU A 89 6.82 -7.31 -0.52
C LEU A 89 7.21 -8.79 -0.45
N ASP A 90 7.63 -9.24 0.73
CA ASP A 90 7.90 -10.65 0.97
C ASP A 90 7.40 -11.13 2.34
N ILE A 91 7.08 -12.41 2.39
CA ILE A 91 6.84 -13.17 3.60
C ILE A 91 8.01 -14.12 3.77
N SER A 92 8.70 -14.02 4.89
CA SER A 92 9.89 -14.79 5.19
C SER A 92 9.82 -15.46 6.57
N PHE A 93 10.64 -16.48 6.78
CA PHE A 93 10.68 -17.30 7.97
C PHE A 93 12.10 -17.48 8.47
N ALA A 94 12.30 -17.50 9.79
CA ALA A 94 13.57 -17.85 10.42
C ALA A 94 13.35 -18.64 11.71
N ASN A 95 14.35 -19.45 12.09
CA ASN A 95 14.38 -20.14 13.37
C ASN A 95 14.97 -19.24 14.48
N GLY A 96 14.54 -19.45 15.72
CA GLY A 96 14.95 -18.67 16.88
C GLY A 96 14.07 -17.43 17.12
N LEU A 97 14.18 -16.83 18.32
CA LEU A 97 13.37 -15.67 18.70
C LEU A 97 13.85 -14.35 18.11
N ASN A 98 15.16 -14.18 17.92
CA ASN A 98 15.73 -12.91 17.44
C ASN A 98 16.74 -13.21 16.33
N PRO A 99 16.24 -13.74 15.18
CA PRO A 99 17.08 -14.03 14.02
C PRO A 99 17.74 -12.74 13.51
N SER A 100 18.90 -12.89 12.86
CA SER A 100 19.53 -11.85 12.04
C SER A 100 18.89 -11.82 10.64
N GLU A 101 19.17 -10.77 9.84
CA GLU A 101 18.64 -10.65 8.47
C GLU A 101 18.96 -11.88 7.60
N ASN A 102 20.16 -12.44 7.76
CA ASN A 102 20.63 -13.57 6.94
C ASN A 102 19.99 -14.92 7.32
N ASP A 103 19.29 -15.00 8.44
CA ASP A 103 18.63 -16.23 8.89
C ASP A 103 17.25 -16.42 8.23
N PHE A 104 16.73 -15.38 7.58
CA PHE A 104 15.43 -15.41 6.93
C PHE A 104 15.48 -16.08 5.56
N ARG A 105 14.60 -17.08 5.36
CA ARG A 105 14.25 -17.63 4.04
C ARG A 105 12.92 -17.08 3.57
N VAL A 106 12.85 -16.62 2.32
CA VAL A 106 11.60 -16.14 1.70
C VAL A 106 10.69 -17.33 1.42
N LEU A 107 9.44 -17.24 1.87
CA LEU A 107 8.37 -18.21 1.59
C LEU A 107 7.49 -17.76 0.43
N HIS A 108 7.28 -16.44 0.29
CA HIS A 108 6.50 -15.85 -0.78
C HIS A 108 6.98 -14.40 -1.04
N SER A 109 6.91 -13.93 -2.28
CA SER A 109 7.20 -12.53 -2.62
C SER A 109 6.39 -12.11 -3.83
N PHE A 110 6.08 -10.82 -3.91
CA PHE A 110 5.41 -10.19 -5.03
C PHE A 110 5.89 -8.73 -5.16
N SER A 111 5.76 -8.17 -6.36
CA SER A 111 6.16 -6.79 -6.63
C SER A 111 5.23 -5.80 -5.92
N ASP A 112 5.78 -4.65 -5.54
CA ASP A 112 4.94 -3.52 -5.13
C ASP A 112 4.08 -3.05 -6.32
N TYR A 113 3.03 -2.29 -6.06
CA TYR A 113 2.10 -1.86 -7.10
C TYR A 113 1.86 -0.35 -7.03
N ASN A 114 1.61 0.26 -8.17
CA ASN A 114 1.28 1.66 -8.24
C ASN A 114 -0.19 1.90 -7.86
N ALA A 115 -0.44 2.35 -6.63
CA ALA A 115 -1.78 2.68 -6.19
C ALA A 115 -2.26 4.09 -6.60
N MET A 116 -1.41 4.87 -7.27
CA MET A 116 -1.66 6.29 -7.62
C MET A 116 -1.98 7.20 -6.43
N ASN A 117 -1.70 6.73 -5.22
CA ASN A 117 -1.99 7.39 -3.95
C ASN A 117 -1.14 6.73 -2.87
N GLN A 118 -0.58 7.53 -1.96
CA GLN A 118 0.21 7.01 -0.84
C GLN A 118 -0.69 6.37 0.23
N ILE A 119 -1.88 6.94 0.48
CA ILE A 119 -2.81 6.42 1.50
C ILE A 119 -3.65 5.30 0.89
N THR A 120 -3.18 4.06 1.00
CA THR A 120 -3.85 2.90 0.39
C THR A 120 -4.60 2.03 1.39
N GLN A 121 -4.10 1.87 2.62
CA GLN A 121 -4.63 0.94 3.64
C GLN A 121 -5.00 -0.44 3.07
N THR A 122 -4.18 -0.98 2.18
CA THR A 122 -4.51 -2.18 1.41
C THR A 122 -4.23 -3.45 2.20
N ASN A 123 -5.24 -4.29 2.34
CA ASN A 123 -5.19 -5.53 3.11
C ASN A 123 -4.78 -6.72 2.24
N PHE A 124 -3.70 -7.41 2.57
CA PHE A 124 -3.22 -8.60 1.91
C PHE A 124 -3.63 -9.87 2.67
N SER A 125 -3.94 -10.93 1.93
CA SER A 125 -4.32 -12.25 2.47
C SER A 125 -3.61 -13.34 1.66
N ILE A 126 -2.36 -13.62 2.00
CA ILE A 126 -1.46 -14.45 1.19
C ILE A 126 -1.34 -15.86 1.78
N ASP A 127 -1.63 -16.88 0.97
CA ASP A 127 -1.39 -18.28 1.35
C ASP A 127 0.09 -18.65 1.16
N ILE A 128 0.72 -19.13 2.23
CA ILE A 128 2.11 -19.61 2.23
C ILE A 128 2.17 -21.10 2.62
N ASN A 129 3.22 -21.79 2.14
CA ASN A 129 3.57 -23.11 2.63
C ASN A 129 4.53 -22.98 3.82
N LEU A 130 4.09 -23.39 5.02
CA LEU A 130 4.96 -23.37 6.20
C LEU A 130 6.01 -24.49 6.10
N PRO A 131 7.22 -24.28 6.67
CA PRO A 131 8.22 -25.32 6.74
C PRO A 131 7.71 -26.60 7.44
N SER A 132 8.13 -27.76 6.96
CA SER A 132 7.79 -29.06 7.56
C SER A 132 8.51 -29.36 8.88
N GLU A 133 9.52 -28.55 9.22
CA GLU A 133 10.29 -28.64 10.44
C GLU A 133 9.52 -27.98 11.58
N ALA A 134 9.25 -28.73 12.65
CA ALA A 134 8.73 -28.16 13.88
C ALA A 134 9.76 -27.19 14.52
N CYS A 135 9.26 -26.12 15.12
CA CYS A 135 10.06 -25.15 15.86
C CYS A 135 9.26 -24.63 17.06
N ASP A 136 9.87 -24.65 18.24
CA ASP A 136 9.28 -24.03 19.43
C ASP A 136 9.37 -22.50 19.38
N GLU A 137 10.41 -22.00 18.73
CA GLU A 137 10.74 -20.58 18.62
C GLU A 137 11.15 -20.27 17.20
N CYS A 138 10.27 -19.61 16.46
CA CYS A 138 10.50 -19.20 15.10
C CYS A 138 9.70 -17.93 14.80
N VAL A 139 10.12 -17.24 13.75
CA VAL A 139 9.60 -15.92 13.39
C VAL A 139 9.09 -15.96 11.97
N LEU A 140 7.85 -15.51 11.80
CA LEU A 140 7.32 -15.13 10.50
C LEU A 140 7.49 -13.62 10.34
N ARG A 141 7.94 -13.17 9.16
CA ARG A 141 8.14 -11.77 8.85
C ARG A 141 7.41 -11.39 7.59
N VAL A 142 6.73 -10.24 7.61
CA VAL A 142 6.36 -9.48 6.41
C VAL A 142 7.38 -8.35 6.25
N ARG A 143 7.93 -8.20 5.05
CA ARG A 143 8.87 -7.13 4.72
C ARG A 143 8.35 -6.37 3.50
N TYR A 144 8.42 -5.04 3.55
CA TYR A 144 8.15 -4.17 2.42
C TYR A 144 9.43 -3.39 2.09
N LEU A 145 9.98 -3.62 0.90
CA LEU A 145 11.08 -2.85 0.32
C LEU A 145 10.49 -1.85 -0.66
N SER A 146 10.46 -0.56 -0.33
CA SER A 146 9.88 0.46 -1.23
C SER A 146 10.80 0.85 -2.38
N ASN A 147 12.13 0.72 -2.18
CA ASN A 147 13.17 1.27 -3.06
C ASN A 147 13.10 2.80 -3.28
N ASN A 148 12.15 3.52 -2.67
CA ASN A 148 12.02 4.96 -2.80
C ASN A 148 13.20 5.67 -2.10
N PRO A 149 14.08 6.39 -2.82
CA PRO A 149 15.24 7.06 -2.23
C PRO A 149 14.88 8.23 -1.30
N GLU A 150 13.64 8.70 -1.30
CA GLU A 150 13.17 9.70 -0.36
C GLU A 150 13.01 9.11 1.04
N GLU A 151 12.63 7.84 1.15
CA GLU A 151 12.43 7.09 2.41
C GLU A 151 13.74 6.72 3.15
N ASP A 152 14.88 7.36 2.87
CA ASP A 152 16.19 6.91 3.35
C ASP A 152 16.60 7.41 4.75
N ASP A 153 15.66 7.79 5.62
CA ASP A 153 16.00 8.21 7.00
C ASP A 153 16.56 7.07 7.85
N HIS A 154 16.09 5.85 7.59
CA HIS A 154 16.60 4.60 8.16
C HIS A 154 16.60 3.45 7.12
N GLY A 155 16.75 3.79 5.84
CA GLY A 155 16.63 2.86 4.72
C GLY A 155 15.20 2.68 4.19
N THR A 156 15.07 2.00 3.06
CA THR A 156 13.83 1.87 2.29
C THR A 156 13.02 0.61 2.62
N VAL A 157 13.23 0.03 3.80
CA VAL A 157 12.70 -1.27 4.19
C VAL A 157 11.86 -1.16 5.45
N PHE A 158 10.73 -1.86 5.47
CA PHE A 158 9.83 -1.97 6.60
C PHE A 158 9.64 -3.41 6.99
N HIS A 159 9.61 -3.68 8.30
CA HIS A 159 9.66 -5.02 8.85
C HIS A 159 8.55 -5.25 9.88
N GLN A 160 7.75 -6.29 9.71
CA GLN A 160 6.84 -6.77 10.75
C GLN A 160 7.09 -8.23 11.04
N CYS A 161 7.45 -8.53 12.30
CA CYS A 161 7.66 -9.90 12.76
C CYS A 161 6.51 -10.34 13.66
N SER A 162 6.22 -11.64 13.62
CA SER A 162 5.35 -12.34 14.54
C SER A 162 6.05 -13.59 15.04
N ASP A 163 5.89 -13.88 16.34
CA ASP A 163 6.45 -15.06 16.96
C ASP A 163 5.47 -16.22 16.79
N ILE A 164 5.96 -17.33 16.23
CA ILE A 164 5.16 -18.51 15.96
C ILE A 164 5.81 -19.75 16.58
N LYS A 165 5.01 -20.80 16.74
CA LYS A 165 5.44 -22.15 17.06
C LYS A 165 4.90 -23.09 15.99
N LEU A 166 5.77 -23.85 15.34
CA LEU A 166 5.36 -24.91 14.42
C LEU A 166 5.36 -26.24 15.17
N THR A 167 4.19 -26.85 15.33
CA THR A 167 4.06 -28.20 15.89
C THR A 167 4.11 -29.24 14.79
N GLN A 168 4.70 -30.40 15.07
CA GLN A 168 4.79 -31.47 14.09
C GLN A 168 3.38 -31.95 13.72
N SER A 169 3.10 -32.06 12.42
CA SER A 169 1.89 -32.74 11.94
C SER A 169 1.91 -34.21 12.38
N SER A 170 0.81 -34.69 12.96
CA SER A 170 0.59 -36.11 13.25
C SER A 170 0.27 -36.95 12.00
N LEU A 171 0.04 -36.28 10.86
CA LEU A 171 -0.18 -36.91 9.57
C LEU A 171 1.15 -36.92 8.80
N ASN A 172 1.72 -38.11 8.66
CA ASN A 172 2.93 -38.35 7.87
C ASN A 172 2.78 -37.79 6.44
N MET A 173 3.81 -37.05 6.04
CA MET A 173 3.94 -36.29 4.81
C MET A 173 3.66 -37.11 3.55
N ILE A 174 2.66 -36.70 2.75
CA ILE A 174 2.79 -36.78 1.30
C ILE A 174 3.58 -35.53 0.91
N LYS A 175 4.88 -35.71 0.64
CA LYS A 175 5.71 -34.67 0.03
C LYS A 175 5.11 -34.33 -1.33
N THR A 176 4.49 -33.16 -1.43
CA THR A 176 4.31 -32.51 -2.73
C THR A 176 5.34 -31.39 -2.74
N GLU A 177 6.49 -31.68 -3.35
CA GLU A 177 7.47 -30.63 -3.67
C GLU A 177 6.87 -29.77 -4.78
N GLU A 178 6.17 -28.71 -4.40
CA GLU A 178 5.97 -27.57 -5.31
C GLU A 178 7.30 -26.83 -5.38
N VAL A 179 7.99 -27.00 -6.51
CA VAL A 179 9.12 -26.16 -6.89
C VAL A 179 8.56 -24.75 -7.07
N VAL A 180 8.78 -23.88 -6.09
CA VAL A 180 8.59 -22.44 -6.24
C VAL A 180 9.70 -21.97 -7.15
N GLU A 181 9.43 -21.98 -8.45
CA GLU A 181 10.34 -21.46 -9.45
C GLU A 181 10.45 -19.95 -9.22
N ASN A 182 11.65 -19.51 -8.83
CA ASN A 182 11.97 -18.11 -8.63
C ASN A 182 12.13 -17.50 -10.03
N ILE A 183 11.02 -17.31 -10.72
CA ILE A 183 10.98 -16.77 -12.08
C ILE A 183 11.42 -15.31 -11.94
N LYS A 184 12.69 -15.04 -12.26
CA LYS A 184 13.10 -13.71 -12.69
C LYS A 184 12.33 -13.46 -13.98
N GLN A 185 11.20 -12.76 -13.89
CA GLN A 185 10.51 -12.29 -15.07
C GLN A 185 11.45 -11.33 -15.81
N GLU A 186 11.95 -11.77 -16.96
CA GLU A 186 12.47 -10.83 -17.93
C GLU A 186 11.29 -9.98 -18.40
N HIS A 187 11.32 -8.70 -18.00
CA HIS A 187 10.36 -7.69 -18.44
C HIS A 187 10.52 -7.46 -19.94
N ASN A 188 9.85 -8.27 -20.75
CA ASN A 188 9.73 -8.02 -22.18
C ASN A 188 8.61 -7.01 -22.39
N GLU A 189 8.90 -5.96 -23.16
CA GLU A 189 7.88 -4.99 -23.60
C GLU A 189 6.76 -5.74 -24.33
N ASP A 190 5.51 -5.57 -23.89
CA ASP A 190 4.35 -6.19 -24.53
C ASP A 190 3.68 -5.16 -25.47
N PRO A 191 3.26 -5.55 -26.69
CA PRO A 191 2.62 -4.62 -27.63
C PRO A 191 1.30 -4.02 -27.10
N HIS A 192 0.71 -4.59 -26.05
CA HIS A 192 -0.50 -4.07 -25.43
C HIS A 192 -0.21 -3.03 -24.34
N ASP A 193 1.05 -2.88 -23.90
CA ASP A 193 1.45 -1.88 -22.90
C ASP A 193 0.94 -0.49 -23.31
N CYS A 194 0.21 0.16 -22.40
CA CYS A 194 -0.51 1.38 -22.72
C CYS A 194 -0.62 2.32 -21.53
N CYS A 195 -0.94 3.59 -21.80
CA CYS A 195 -1.19 4.61 -20.78
C CYS A 195 -2.56 5.23 -21.00
N ALA A 196 -3.25 5.50 -19.89
CA ALA A 196 -4.47 6.29 -19.92
C ALA A 196 -4.20 7.71 -20.46
N PRO A 197 -5.23 8.44 -20.90
CA PRO A 197 -5.06 9.79 -21.43
C PRO A 197 -4.44 10.77 -20.42
N GLU A 198 -3.80 11.82 -20.93
CA GLU A 198 -3.06 12.77 -20.08
C GLU A 198 -3.96 13.49 -19.07
N SER A 199 -5.23 13.72 -19.39
CA SER A 199 -6.18 14.31 -18.46
C SER A 199 -7.55 13.66 -18.62
N TYR A 200 -8.18 13.29 -17.50
CA TYR A 200 -9.54 12.77 -17.51
C TYR A 200 -10.23 12.81 -16.16
N THR A 201 -11.55 12.72 -16.21
CA THR A 201 -12.38 12.51 -15.02
C THR A 201 -13.11 11.19 -15.13
N ASN A 202 -13.00 10.32 -14.13
CA ASN A 202 -13.73 9.04 -14.05
C ASN A 202 -14.47 8.91 -12.71
N GLY A 203 -15.64 8.27 -12.76
CA GLY A 203 -16.30 7.78 -11.57
C GLY A 203 -15.71 6.44 -11.14
N PHE A 204 -15.84 6.08 -9.88
CA PHE A 204 -15.46 4.74 -9.42
C PHE A 204 -16.42 4.20 -8.34
N PHE A 205 -16.40 2.88 -8.21
CA PHE A 205 -17.06 2.13 -7.16
C PHE A 205 -16.10 1.05 -6.65
N HIS A 206 -15.81 1.04 -5.35
CA HIS A 206 -14.91 0.10 -4.69
C HIS A 206 -15.67 -0.71 -3.66
N VAL A 207 -15.45 -2.02 -3.66
CA VAL A 207 -16.03 -2.96 -2.71
C VAL A 207 -14.98 -3.88 -2.13
N ILE A 208 -15.10 -4.16 -0.83
CA ILE A 208 -14.36 -5.21 -0.14
C ILE A 208 -15.38 -6.05 0.63
N PRO A 209 -15.90 -7.15 0.02
CA PRO A 209 -16.99 -7.93 0.60
C PRO A 209 -16.66 -8.50 1.98
N ALA A 210 -15.40 -8.86 2.23
CA ALA A 210 -14.95 -9.49 3.47
C ALA A 210 -15.18 -8.63 4.73
N ILE A 211 -15.27 -7.31 4.58
CA ILE A 211 -15.47 -6.35 5.68
C ILE A 211 -16.69 -5.46 5.47
N ASP A 212 -17.58 -5.82 4.54
CA ASP A 212 -18.72 -5.00 4.10
C ASP A 212 -18.36 -3.53 3.83
N TYR A 213 -17.20 -3.32 3.18
CA TYR A 213 -16.73 -1.99 2.82
C TYR A 213 -17.18 -1.64 1.41
N ARG A 214 -17.67 -0.41 1.25
CA ARG A 214 -18.07 0.18 -0.02
C ARG A 214 -17.62 1.63 -0.07
N SER A 215 -17.01 2.04 -1.17
CA SER A 215 -16.78 3.45 -1.45
C SER A 215 -17.11 3.79 -2.89
N GLU A 216 -17.50 5.03 -3.13
CA GLU A 216 -17.83 5.52 -4.46
C GLU A 216 -17.40 6.98 -4.58
N GLY A 217 -17.13 7.41 -5.81
CA GLY A 217 -16.57 8.73 -5.97
C GLY A 217 -16.18 9.12 -7.37
N MET A 218 -15.42 10.20 -7.44
CA MET A 218 -14.86 10.78 -8.65
C MET A 218 -13.37 10.95 -8.50
N ILE A 219 -12.64 10.64 -9.55
CA ILE A 219 -11.21 10.89 -9.70
C ILE A 219 -11.04 11.91 -10.82
N PHE A 220 -10.21 12.91 -10.55
CA PHE A 220 -9.73 13.90 -11.51
C PHE A 220 -8.23 13.69 -11.65
N TYR A 221 -7.76 13.34 -12.84
CA TYR A 221 -6.37 13.02 -13.12
C TYR A 221 -5.84 13.97 -14.20
N ASP A 222 -4.74 14.67 -13.92
CA ASP A 222 -4.07 15.53 -14.89
C ASP A 222 -2.54 15.38 -14.83
N LYS A 223 -2.02 14.63 -15.80
CA LYS A 223 -0.59 14.38 -16.00
C LYS A 223 0.18 15.64 -16.35
N THR A 224 -0.43 16.58 -17.08
CA THR A 224 0.28 17.75 -17.58
C THR A 224 0.74 18.68 -16.46
N VAL A 225 0.02 18.68 -15.34
CA VAL A 225 0.34 19.42 -14.11
C VAL A 225 0.72 18.51 -12.94
N GLN A 226 0.78 17.19 -13.16
CA GLN A 226 1.04 16.16 -12.15
C GLN A 226 0.17 16.34 -10.90
N GLN A 227 -1.14 16.47 -11.11
CA GLN A 227 -2.12 16.63 -10.05
C GLN A 227 -3.23 15.59 -10.17
N MET A 228 -3.73 15.17 -9.01
CA MET A 228 -4.88 14.29 -8.91
C MET A 228 -5.79 14.77 -7.78
N ARG A 229 -7.10 14.63 -7.96
CA ARG A 229 -8.08 14.81 -6.89
C ARG A 229 -8.99 13.60 -6.81
N VAL A 230 -9.25 13.14 -5.59
CA VAL A 230 -10.26 12.11 -5.33
C VAL A 230 -11.34 12.72 -4.45
N MET A 231 -12.59 12.55 -4.84
CA MET A 231 -13.75 12.83 -4.01
C MET A 231 -14.41 11.49 -3.74
N VAL A 232 -14.54 11.10 -2.47
CA VAL A 232 -15.00 9.76 -2.10
C VAL A 232 -16.01 9.81 -0.96
N SER A 233 -17.04 8.98 -1.07
CA SER A 233 -17.98 8.64 0.00
C SER A 233 -17.78 7.17 0.37
N VAL A 234 -17.63 6.88 1.66
CA VAL A 234 -17.41 5.53 2.19
C VAL A 234 -18.60 5.12 3.05
N ASN A 235 -19.14 3.92 2.82
CA ASN A 235 -20.21 3.29 3.62
C ASN A 235 -21.42 4.19 3.89
N GLY A 236 -21.81 5.01 2.91
CA GLY A 236 -22.95 5.93 3.01
C GLY A 236 -22.59 7.31 3.56
N GLY A 237 -21.34 7.54 3.95
CA GLY A 237 -20.75 8.86 4.14
C GLY A 237 -21.23 9.61 5.39
N ARG A 238 -21.69 8.91 6.43
CA ARG A 238 -22.28 9.55 7.62
C ARG A 238 -21.29 9.71 8.76
N GLY A 239 -20.24 8.90 8.79
CA GLY A 239 -19.22 8.91 9.83
C GLY A 239 -18.12 9.93 9.59
N ASN A 240 -17.06 9.85 10.40
CA ASN A 240 -15.87 10.69 10.28
C ASN A 240 -14.58 9.86 10.13
N SER A 241 -14.69 8.57 9.82
CA SER A 241 -13.58 7.63 9.77
C SER A 241 -13.30 7.20 8.33
N THR A 242 -12.12 6.66 8.06
CA THR A 242 -11.81 6.10 6.73
C THR A 242 -12.74 4.94 6.33
N TYR A 243 -13.47 4.35 7.29
CA TYR A 243 -14.46 3.30 7.07
C TYR A 243 -15.90 3.81 6.96
N ASP A 244 -16.16 5.10 7.19
CA ASP A 244 -17.48 5.71 7.04
C ASP A 244 -17.31 7.24 7.09
N GLY A 245 -17.53 7.92 5.96
CA GLY A 245 -17.35 9.36 5.84
C GLY A 245 -17.28 9.86 4.40
N VAL A 246 -17.16 11.17 4.22
CA VAL A 246 -16.98 11.81 2.91
C VAL A 246 -15.69 12.61 2.91
N PHE A 247 -14.83 12.35 1.92
CA PHE A 247 -13.48 12.88 1.86
C PHE A 247 -13.15 13.50 0.51
N ASP A 248 -12.37 14.57 0.56
CA ASP A 248 -11.69 15.12 -0.60
C ASP A 248 -10.18 14.98 -0.39
N MET A 249 -9.50 14.43 -1.38
CA MET A 249 -8.06 14.29 -1.41
C MET A 249 -7.51 15.12 -2.56
N TRP A 250 -6.61 16.06 -2.29
CA TRP A 250 -5.87 16.79 -3.31
C TRP A 250 -4.42 16.37 -3.28
N MET A 251 -3.94 15.81 -4.39
CA MET A 251 -2.59 15.33 -4.55
C MET A 251 -1.86 16.20 -5.57
N ASN A 252 -0.84 16.91 -5.12
CA ASN A 252 0.04 17.71 -5.96
C ASN A 252 1.44 17.13 -5.89
N PHE A 253 1.80 16.37 -6.91
CA PHE A 253 3.07 15.66 -6.97
C PHE A 253 4.23 16.59 -7.32
N THR A 254 3.97 17.74 -7.95
CA THR A 254 4.99 18.78 -8.15
C THR A 254 5.42 19.40 -6.82
N SER A 255 4.47 19.60 -5.90
CA SER A 255 4.80 20.08 -4.55
C SER A 255 5.08 18.96 -3.56
N GLY A 256 4.84 17.69 -3.91
CA GLY A 256 4.93 16.54 -2.99
C GLY A 256 3.94 16.57 -1.82
N TYR A 257 2.76 17.18 -1.99
CA TYR A 257 1.77 17.32 -0.92
C TYR A 257 0.45 16.64 -1.25
N GLN A 258 -0.09 15.90 -0.27
CA GLN A 258 -1.45 15.38 -0.27
C GLN A 258 -2.26 15.99 0.88
N TYR A 259 -3.35 16.67 0.55
CA TYR A 259 -4.33 17.14 1.53
C TYR A 259 -5.45 16.11 1.64
N TYR A 260 -5.76 15.66 2.86
CA TYR A 260 -6.86 14.74 3.16
C TYR A 260 -7.91 15.48 4.00
N TYR A 261 -9.04 15.83 3.39
CA TYR A 261 -10.09 16.64 3.99
C TYR A 261 -11.33 15.80 4.28
N ASN A 262 -11.73 15.77 5.55
CA ASN A 262 -13.00 15.18 5.96
C ASN A 262 -14.10 16.25 5.88
N ARG A 263 -15.07 16.05 4.98
CA ARG A 263 -16.16 17.00 4.74
C ARG A 263 -17.17 17.07 5.89
N ASN A 264 -17.30 16.01 6.68
CA ASN A 264 -18.33 15.89 7.71
C ASN A 264 -17.99 16.67 8.97
N ASN A 265 -16.71 16.72 9.35
CA ASN A 265 -16.24 17.49 10.52
C ASN A 265 -15.38 18.72 10.14
N GLY A 266 -15.06 18.89 8.86
CA GLY A 266 -14.25 20.00 8.37
C GLY A 266 -12.78 19.93 8.77
N THR A 267 -12.27 18.78 9.20
CA THR A 267 -10.84 18.62 9.53
C THR A 267 -10.03 18.31 8.29
N CYS A 268 -8.80 18.83 8.23
CA CYS A 268 -7.87 18.54 7.14
C CYS A 268 -6.51 18.13 7.67
N ASP A 269 -5.94 17.11 7.05
CA ASP A 269 -4.62 16.59 7.34
C ASP A 269 -3.73 16.77 6.11
N LEU A 270 -2.43 16.99 6.36
CA LEU A 270 -1.42 17.14 5.33
C LEU A 270 -0.47 15.93 5.37
N TYR A 271 -0.31 15.27 4.25
CA TYR A 271 0.61 14.17 4.02
C TYR A 271 1.63 14.61 2.96
N GLY A 272 2.82 14.04 3.01
CA GLY A 272 3.73 14.02 1.87
C GLY A 272 3.13 13.16 0.77
N LEU A 273 3.71 13.27 -0.42
CA LEU A 273 3.46 12.38 -1.54
C LEU A 273 4.78 11.86 -2.05
N ASP A 274 4.76 10.65 -2.57
CA ASP A 274 5.84 10.11 -3.38
C ASP A 274 5.87 10.75 -4.78
N TYR A 275 6.73 10.22 -5.64
CA TYR A 275 6.88 10.68 -7.01
C TYR A 275 5.61 10.49 -7.84
N TRP A 276 5.42 11.40 -8.79
CA TRP A 276 4.41 11.23 -9.83
C TRP A 276 4.63 9.93 -10.59
N ASN A 277 3.54 9.21 -10.83
CA ASN A 277 3.51 8.09 -11.76
C ASN A 277 2.42 8.33 -12.81
N ASP A 278 2.73 7.97 -14.05
CA ASP A 278 1.72 7.94 -15.09
C ASP A 278 0.78 6.76 -14.86
N TRP A 279 -0.50 6.93 -15.18
CA TRP A 279 -1.46 5.83 -15.11
C TRP A 279 -1.31 4.94 -16.35
N CYS A 280 -0.27 4.12 -16.32
CA CYS A 280 0.06 3.16 -17.36
C CYS A 280 -0.11 1.73 -16.86
N PHE A 281 -0.08 0.80 -17.80
CA PHE A 281 -0.22 -0.63 -17.55
C PHE A 281 0.82 -1.38 -18.37
N GLY A 282 1.42 -2.38 -17.74
CA GLY A 282 2.41 -3.22 -18.37
C GLY A 282 3.85 -2.71 -18.22
N ASN A 283 4.78 -3.51 -18.75
CA ASN A 283 6.18 -3.45 -18.35
C ASN A 283 6.96 -2.28 -18.96
N LYS A 284 6.54 -1.76 -20.12
CA LYS A 284 7.21 -0.65 -20.83
C LYS A 284 7.38 0.62 -19.99
N TYR A 285 6.48 0.87 -19.04
CA TYR A 285 6.46 2.08 -18.21
C TYR A 285 6.92 1.79 -16.78
N ASN A 286 7.74 0.74 -16.59
CA ASN A 286 8.16 0.20 -15.30
C ASN A 286 7.00 -0.12 -14.35
N GLN A 287 5.79 -0.26 -14.87
CA GLN A 287 4.68 -0.78 -14.10
C GLN A 287 4.89 -2.30 -14.09
N SER A 288 5.04 -2.89 -12.91
CA SER A 288 5.44 -4.28 -12.74
C SER A 288 4.26 -5.23 -12.94
N GLU A 289 3.39 -4.96 -13.92
CA GLU A 289 2.29 -5.83 -14.28
C GLU A 289 2.58 -6.63 -15.55
N ASP A 290 2.33 -7.92 -15.49
CA ASP A 290 2.43 -8.81 -16.63
C ASP A 290 1.15 -8.79 -17.45
N PHE A 291 1.28 -8.74 -18.76
CA PHE A 291 0.14 -8.91 -19.66
C PHE A 291 -0.47 -10.31 -19.51
N VAL A 292 -1.80 -10.37 -19.41
CA VAL A 292 -2.56 -11.61 -19.20
C VAL A 292 -3.38 -11.96 -20.45
N ALA A 293 -4.15 -11.00 -20.97
CA ALA A 293 -5.07 -11.22 -22.09
C ALA A 293 -5.49 -9.90 -22.75
N ALA A 294 -5.86 -9.95 -24.03
CA ALA A 294 -6.41 -8.81 -24.76
C ALA A 294 -7.81 -9.12 -25.32
N ASP A 295 -8.57 -8.06 -25.57
CA ASP A 295 -9.89 -8.08 -26.20
C ASP A 295 -10.90 -9.05 -25.55
N ILE A 296 -10.75 -9.31 -24.26
CA ILE A 296 -11.68 -10.14 -23.49
C ILE A 296 -12.89 -9.34 -23.05
N GLN A 297 -13.96 -10.00 -22.62
CA GLN A 297 -15.10 -9.30 -22.05
C GLN A 297 -14.69 -8.64 -20.72
N CYS A 298 -14.85 -7.31 -20.60
CA CYS A 298 -14.56 -6.62 -19.35
C CYS A 298 -15.34 -7.25 -18.19
N THR A 299 -14.69 -7.44 -17.04
CA THR A 299 -15.36 -8.00 -15.87
C THR A 299 -16.23 -6.96 -15.13
N SER A 300 -16.01 -5.67 -15.42
CA SER A 300 -16.76 -4.57 -14.79
C SER A 300 -18.24 -4.57 -15.16
N PRO A 301 -19.16 -4.44 -14.18
CA PRO A 301 -20.59 -4.40 -14.46
C PRO A 301 -21.02 -3.12 -15.18
N PHE A 302 -20.19 -2.07 -15.21
CA PHE A 302 -20.48 -0.81 -15.90
C PHE A 302 -20.12 -0.83 -17.39
N GLY A 303 -19.55 -1.94 -17.88
CA GLY A 303 -19.18 -2.10 -19.28
C GLY A 303 -19.32 -3.54 -19.80
N PRO A 304 -20.46 -4.22 -19.59
CA PRO A 304 -20.60 -5.65 -19.86
C PRO A 304 -20.61 -6.00 -21.37
N THR A 305 -20.56 -5.00 -22.25
CA THR A 305 -20.42 -5.15 -23.70
C THR A 305 -19.06 -4.68 -24.21
N HIS A 306 -18.23 -4.08 -23.36
CA HIS A 306 -16.91 -3.56 -23.73
C HIS A 306 -15.85 -4.65 -23.72
N LYS A 307 -14.81 -4.46 -24.52
CA LYS A 307 -13.62 -5.31 -24.52
C LYS A 307 -12.52 -4.69 -23.67
N CYS A 308 -11.80 -5.54 -22.95
CA CYS A 308 -10.72 -5.13 -22.06
C CYS A 308 -9.43 -5.90 -22.32
N ASN A 309 -8.32 -5.22 -22.08
CA ASN A 309 -7.01 -5.83 -21.90
C ASN A 309 -6.77 -6.03 -20.40
N GLN A 310 -6.01 -7.06 -20.05
CA GLN A 310 -5.76 -7.47 -18.67
C GLN A 310 -4.26 -7.55 -18.39
N TRP A 311 -3.88 -7.04 -17.22
CA TRP A 311 -2.54 -7.19 -16.65
C TRP A 311 -2.63 -7.69 -15.21
N ARG A 312 -1.55 -8.29 -14.71
CA ARG A 312 -1.48 -8.85 -13.37
C ARG A 312 -0.22 -8.42 -12.65
N ASN A 313 -0.34 -8.02 -11.39
CA ASN A 313 0.79 -7.87 -10.47
C ASN A 313 0.41 -8.52 -9.14
N GLY A 314 1.06 -9.64 -8.82
CA GLY A 314 0.69 -10.48 -7.68
C GLY A 314 -0.77 -10.94 -7.77
N GLU A 315 -1.57 -10.59 -6.76
CA GLU A 315 -3.00 -10.90 -6.71
C GLU A 315 -3.89 -9.89 -7.44
N PHE A 316 -3.34 -8.75 -7.86
CA PHE A 316 -4.12 -7.73 -8.55
C PHE A 316 -4.27 -8.06 -10.02
N LEU A 317 -5.50 -7.99 -10.50
CA LEU A 317 -5.85 -8.01 -11.91
C LEU A 317 -6.33 -6.62 -12.31
N PHE A 318 -5.61 -5.98 -13.22
CA PHE A 318 -5.91 -4.67 -13.77
C PHE A 318 -6.56 -4.85 -15.13
N GLU A 319 -7.65 -4.11 -15.38
CA GLU A 319 -8.32 -4.10 -16.67
C GLU A 319 -8.39 -2.68 -17.22
N THR A 320 -8.13 -2.53 -18.52
CA THR A 320 -8.37 -1.29 -19.26
C THR A 320 -9.26 -1.56 -20.44
N TYR A 321 -10.01 -0.55 -20.86
CA TYR A 321 -10.86 -0.64 -22.05
C TYR A 321 -10.01 -0.68 -23.32
N ALA A 322 -10.04 -1.81 -24.05
CA ALA A 322 -9.19 -2.09 -25.21
C ALA A 322 -9.37 -1.07 -26.36
N GLN A 323 -10.59 -0.54 -26.52
CA GLN A 323 -10.93 0.37 -27.62
C GLN A 323 -10.85 1.86 -27.25
N SER A 324 -10.53 2.21 -26.00
CA SER A 324 -10.61 3.60 -25.54
C SER A 324 -9.36 4.03 -24.80
N GLU A 325 -8.25 4.12 -25.54
CA GLU A 325 -7.04 4.82 -25.08
C GLU A 325 -6.57 4.37 -23.68
N CYS A 326 -6.71 3.08 -23.37
CA CYS A 326 -6.25 2.51 -22.10
C CYS A 326 -6.89 3.11 -20.83
N TYR A 327 -8.12 3.65 -20.91
CA TYR A 327 -8.85 4.05 -19.71
C TYR A 327 -8.96 2.87 -18.71
N PRO A 328 -8.72 3.10 -17.41
CA PRO A 328 -8.93 2.07 -16.41
C PRO A 328 -10.40 1.62 -16.42
N SER A 329 -10.61 0.31 -16.40
CA SER A 329 -11.94 -0.31 -16.30
C SER A 329 -12.14 -0.95 -14.93
N SER A 330 -11.18 -1.71 -14.44
CA SER A 330 -11.25 -2.26 -13.08
C SER A 330 -9.90 -2.65 -12.50
N ILE A 331 -9.86 -2.78 -11.18
CA ILE A 331 -8.82 -3.48 -10.42
C ILE A 331 -9.54 -4.50 -9.56
N SER A 332 -9.08 -5.76 -9.54
CA SER A 332 -9.74 -6.81 -8.76
C SER A 332 -8.76 -7.81 -8.18
N ARG A 333 -9.22 -8.56 -7.18
CA ARG A 333 -8.43 -9.59 -6.49
C ARG A 333 -9.25 -10.85 -6.23
N PRO A 334 -8.61 -12.03 -6.05
CA PRO A 334 -9.30 -13.28 -5.70
C PRO A 334 -10.13 -13.21 -4.41
N SER A 335 -9.80 -12.30 -3.50
CA SER A 335 -10.57 -12.06 -2.26
C SER A 335 -11.98 -11.50 -2.50
N GLY A 336 -12.28 -11.08 -3.74
CA GLY A 336 -13.51 -10.39 -4.10
C GLY A 336 -13.43 -8.87 -3.93
N GLU A 337 -12.30 -8.34 -3.44
CA GLU A 337 -12.04 -6.90 -3.50
C GLU A 337 -11.99 -6.44 -4.96
N ARG A 338 -12.66 -5.31 -5.24
CA ARG A 338 -12.79 -4.80 -6.60
C ARG A 338 -13.05 -3.30 -6.62
N ILE A 339 -12.31 -2.59 -7.48
CA ILE A 339 -12.57 -1.21 -7.89
C ILE A 339 -13.03 -1.25 -9.34
N ASP A 340 -14.23 -0.74 -9.61
CA ASP A 340 -14.76 -0.56 -10.94
C ASP A 340 -14.75 0.92 -11.31
N TYR A 341 -14.21 1.24 -12.47
CA TYR A 341 -14.19 2.60 -13.00
C TYR A 341 -15.29 2.77 -14.03
N ILE A 342 -16.04 3.86 -13.90
CA ILE A 342 -16.98 4.30 -14.91
C ILE A 342 -16.17 5.09 -15.94
N ARG A 343 -16.30 4.70 -17.22
CA ARG A 343 -15.53 5.25 -18.33
C ARG A 343 -15.34 6.77 -18.21
N GLY A 344 -14.07 7.18 -18.21
CA GLY A 344 -13.69 8.56 -18.03
C GLY A 344 -14.04 9.45 -19.21
N SER A 345 -14.12 10.75 -18.96
CA SER A 345 -14.24 11.79 -19.97
C SER A 345 -12.90 12.52 -20.13
N PRO A 346 -12.31 12.61 -21.34
CA PRO A 346 -11.01 13.24 -21.61
C PRO A 346 -11.02 14.77 -21.55
N ASN A 347 -12.02 15.39 -20.91
CA ASN A 347 -12.13 16.84 -20.94
C ASN A 347 -11.03 17.49 -20.10
N PRO A 348 -10.51 18.66 -20.52
CA PRO A 348 -9.61 19.46 -19.69
C PRO A 348 -10.22 19.69 -18.31
N ILE A 349 -9.43 19.47 -17.27
CA ILE A 349 -9.88 19.65 -15.90
C ILE A 349 -9.70 21.13 -15.55
N ALA A 350 -10.77 21.75 -15.06
CA ALA A 350 -10.69 23.15 -14.62
C ALA A 350 -9.62 23.29 -13.53
N PRO A 351 -8.69 24.27 -13.59
CA PRO A 351 -7.64 24.42 -12.59
C PRO A 351 -8.15 24.55 -11.15
N GLY A 352 -9.34 25.15 -10.97
CA GLY A 352 -10.01 25.25 -9.68
C GLY A 352 -10.35 23.91 -9.03
N THR A 353 -10.40 22.82 -9.80
CA THR A 353 -10.61 21.46 -9.29
C THR A 353 -9.52 21.05 -8.32
N PHE A 354 -8.27 21.44 -8.60
CA PHE A 354 -7.09 21.04 -7.81
C PHE A 354 -6.77 21.98 -6.66
N VAL A 355 -7.53 23.06 -6.47
CA VAL A 355 -7.35 23.99 -5.35
C VAL A 355 -7.91 23.35 -4.07
N PRO A 356 -7.08 23.11 -3.04
CA PRO A 356 -7.55 22.53 -1.78
C PRO A 356 -8.53 23.43 -1.05
N ASN A 357 -9.34 22.82 -0.17
CA ASN A 357 -10.18 23.60 0.75
C ASN A 357 -9.33 24.61 1.56
N PRO A 358 -9.78 25.85 1.78
CA PRO A 358 -9.01 26.85 2.55
C PRO A 358 -8.58 26.41 3.96
N ILE A 359 -9.30 25.48 4.60
CA ILE A 359 -8.89 24.89 5.89
C ILE A 359 -7.61 24.06 5.73
N CYS A 360 -7.45 23.35 4.62
CA CYS A 360 -6.28 22.56 4.30
C CYS A 360 -5.04 23.40 4.08
N LEU A 361 -5.19 24.57 3.44
CA LEU A 361 -4.09 25.50 3.18
C LEU A 361 -3.48 26.10 4.46
N LYS A 362 -4.14 25.95 5.61
CA LYS A 362 -3.62 26.35 6.92
C LYS A 362 -2.75 25.27 7.58
N GLN A 363 -2.74 24.05 7.04
CA GLN A 363 -1.91 22.96 7.56
C GLN A 363 -0.46 23.18 7.16
N THR A 364 0.42 23.33 8.14
CA THR A 364 1.87 23.44 7.96
C THR A 364 2.62 22.22 8.44
N LYS A 365 1.96 21.38 9.26
CA LYS A 365 2.55 20.16 9.79
C LYS A 365 2.20 18.99 8.88
N VAL A 366 3.19 18.51 8.14
CA VAL A 366 3.08 17.25 7.40
C VAL A 366 3.06 16.11 8.42
N LYS A 367 2.00 15.30 8.40
CA LYS A 367 1.88 14.12 9.27
C LYS A 367 2.89 13.05 8.87
N HIS A 368 3.11 12.86 7.58
CA HIS A 368 3.95 11.80 7.02
C HIS A 368 4.68 12.30 5.79
N ALA A 369 5.96 12.61 5.91
CA ALA A 369 6.83 12.81 4.76
C ALA A 369 8.18 12.19 5.07
N SER A 370 8.86 11.77 4.03
CA SER A 370 10.22 11.34 4.16
C SER A 370 11.10 12.48 4.69
N THR A 371 12.10 12.14 5.50
CA THR A 371 12.92 13.15 6.20
C THR A 371 13.74 13.98 5.22
N ARG A 372 14.09 13.41 4.06
CA ARG A 372 14.77 14.12 2.97
C ARG A 372 13.85 15.12 2.27
N TRP A 373 12.58 14.76 2.09
CA TRP A 373 11.54 15.62 1.54
C TRP A 373 11.34 16.87 2.43
N MET A 374 11.29 16.69 3.76
CA MET A 374 11.16 17.82 4.70
C MET A 374 12.35 18.79 4.62
N ASN A 375 13.56 18.34 4.28
CA ASN A 375 14.75 19.20 4.18
C ASN A 375 14.87 19.99 2.88
N LEU A 376 14.10 19.64 1.84
CA LEU A 376 14.13 20.33 0.53
C LEU A 376 13.08 21.43 0.42
N HIS A 377 12.06 21.40 1.27
CA HIS A 377 10.88 22.27 1.17
C HIS A 377 10.65 23.17 2.39
N PHE A 378 11.51 23.10 3.41
CA PHE A 378 11.63 24.04 4.53
C PHE A 378 13.05 24.59 4.59
#